data_AF-A0A961CBT3-F1
#
_entry.id   AF-A0A961CBT3-F1
#
_cell.length_a   1.000
_cell.length_b   1.000
_cell.length_c   1.000
_cell.angle_alpha   90.00
_cell.angle_beta   90.00
_cell.angle_gamma   90.00
#
_symmetry.space_group_name_H-M   'P 1'
#
loop_
_entity.id
_entity.type
_entity.pdbx_description
1 polymer ?
#
loop_
_entity_poly.entity_id
_entity_poly.type
_entity_poly.pdbx_seq_one_letter_code
_entity_poly.pdbx_strand_id
1 'polypeptide(L)'
;EDRYSHTDLWDLAANVEGSAYAVDLLRPALTEADPDLLAEIDAGFAEVDAVLVTYEAGDGYVAFTEVSQADLDKLKTSTAALSEHLSQVAGALGLEG
;
A
#
# COMPACT_ATOMS: atom_id res chain seq x y z
N GLU A 1 -24.53 -7.94 4.39
CA GLU A 1 -23.46 -6.95 4.61
C GLU A 1 -22.54 -7.00 3.41
N ASP A 2 -22.87 -6.28 2.35
CA ASP A 2 -21.88 -5.87 1.36
C ASP A 2 -21.28 -4.57 1.90
N ARG A 3 -20.11 -4.68 2.55
CA ARG A 3 -19.42 -3.56 3.18
C ARG A 3 -18.47 -2.81 2.22
N TYR A 4 -18.41 -3.22 0.96
CA TYR A 4 -17.49 -2.71 -0.05
C TYR A 4 -18.22 -1.74 -0.98
N SER A 5 -17.66 -0.54 -1.13
CA SER A 5 -18.24 0.47 -2.00
C SER A 5 -17.74 0.26 -3.43
N HIS A 6 -18.55 0.57 -4.44
CA HIS A 6 -18.16 0.33 -5.83
C HIS A 6 -17.04 1.26 -6.37
N THR A 7 -16.29 1.95 -5.50
CA THR A 7 -15.09 2.78 -5.80
C THR A 7 -13.76 2.20 -5.28
N ASP A 8 -13.80 0.99 -4.70
CA ASP A 8 -12.77 0.50 -3.77
C ASP A 8 -11.35 0.28 -4.35
N LEU A 9 -11.18 -0.12 -5.62
CA LEU A 9 -9.82 -0.34 -6.18
C LEU A 9 -9.11 0.95 -6.56
N TRP A 10 -9.85 1.90 -7.13
CA TRP A 10 -9.32 3.22 -7.48
C TRP A 10 -8.88 4.00 -6.24
N ASP A 11 -9.73 4.02 -5.22
CA ASP A 11 -9.43 4.68 -3.95
C ASP A 11 -8.25 3.99 -3.25
N LEU A 12 -8.19 2.66 -3.30
CA LEU A 12 -7.05 1.92 -2.75
C LEU A 12 -5.75 2.27 -3.48
N ALA A 13 -5.74 2.22 -4.81
CA ALA A 13 -4.57 2.53 -5.63
C ALA A 13 -4.07 3.96 -5.36
N ALA A 14 -4.98 4.94 -5.33
CA ALA A 14 -4.63 6.34 -5.05
C ALA A 14 -4.05 6.55 -3.64
N ASN A 15 -4.59 5.85 -2.63
CA ASN A 15 -4.03 5.90 -1.27
C ASN A 15 -2.62 5.29 -1.21
N VAL A 16 -2.43 4.14 -1.86
CA VAL A 16 -1.13 3.46 -1.94
C VAL A 16 -0.10 4.33 -2.66
N GLU A 17 -0.46 4.94 -3.78
CA GLU A 17 0.39 5.88 -4.53
C GLU A 17 0.75 7.10 -3.68
N GLY A 18 -0.22 7.71 -3.00
CA GLY A 18 0.02 8.85 -2.11
C GLY A 18 0.97 8.51 -0.96
N SER A 19 0.83 7.32 -0.36
CA SER A 19 1.75 6.82 0.65
C SER A 19 3.15 6.55 0.09
N ALA A 20 3.25 5.94 -1.09
CA ALA A 20 4.53 5.67 -1.75
C ALA A 20 5.29 6.97 -2.05
N TYR A 21 4.59 8.00 -2.53
CA TYR A 21 5.16 9.31 -2.76
C TYR A 21 5.68 9.95 -1.46
N ALA A 22 4.93 9.84 -0.35
CA ALA A 22 5.38 10.34 0.94
C ALA A 22 6.65 9.60 1.43
N VAL A 23 6.72 8.28 1.26
CA VAL A 23 7.92 7.49 1.57
C VAL A 23 9.10 7.90 0.69
N ASP A 24 8.87 8.14 -0.60
CA ASP A 24 9.92 8.57 -1.54
C ASP A 24 10.60 9.87 -1.10
N LEU A 25 9.82 10.85 -0.60
CA LEU A 25 10.34 12.08 -0.03
C LEU A 25 11.22 11.85 1.21
N LEU A 26 10.98 10.77 1.97
CA LEU A 26 11.69 10.42 3.19
C LEU A 26 12.80 9.38 2.97
N ARG A 27 12.88 8.76 1.77
CA ARG A 27 13.83 7.68 1.45
C ARG A 27 15.28 7.97 1.84
N PRO A 28 15.85 9.16 1.55
CA PRO A 28 17.24 9.43 1.94
C PRO A 28 17.47 9.32 3.45
N ALA A 29 16.52 9.82 4.25
CA ALA A 29 16.60 9.76 5.70
C ALA A 29 16.33 8.34 6.21
N LEU A 30 15.35 7.63 5.65
CA LEU A 30 15.06 6.24 6.00
C LEU A 30 16.21 5.29 5.63
N THR A 31 16.91 5.55 4.53
CA THR A 31 18.09 4.75 4.13
C THR A 31 19.21 4.85 5.16
N GLU A 32 19.39 6.02 5.77
CA GLU A 32 20.40 6.23 6.81
C GLU A 32 19.94 5.72 8.18
N ALA A 33 18.66 5.91 8.51
CA ALA A 33 18.11 5.59 9.83
C ALA A 33 17.77 4.10 9.98
N ASP A 34 17.04 3.53 9.02
CA ASP A 34 16.55 2.15 9.07
C ASP A 34 16.33 1.58 7.64
N PRO A 35 17.40 1.10 6.98
CA PRO A 35 17.31 0.54 5.64
C PRO A 35 16.51 -0.77 5.57
N ASP A 36 16.41 -1.51 6.68
CA ASP A 36 15.64 -2.75 6.75
C ASP A 36 14.14 -2.44 6.73
N LEU A 37 13.69 -1.47 7.54
CA LEU A 37 12.30 -0.97 7.49
C LEU A 37 11.96 -0.42 6.09
N LEU A 38 12.87 0.32 5.46
CA LEU A 38 12.65 0.81 4.09
C LEU A 38 12.45 -0.35 3.10
N ALA A 39 13.23 -1.42 3.21
CA ALA A 39 13.09 -2.60 2.37
C ALA A 39 11.75 -3.33 2.61
N GLU A 40 11.28 -3.42 3.86
CA GLU A 40 9.96 -3.98 4.20
C GLU A 40 8.82 -3.14 3.61
N ILE A 41 8.91 -1.80 3.71
CA ILE A 41 7.93 -0.88 3.11
C ILE A 41 7.90 -1.04 1.59
N ASP A 42 9.06 -1.11 0.92
CA ASP A 42 9.16 -1.30 -0.52
C ASP A 42 8.55 -2.64 -0.96
N ALA A 43 8.82 -3.71 -0.22
CA ALA A 43 8.22 -5.01 -0.46
C ALA A 43 6.69 -4.98 -0.26
N GLY A 44 6.21 -4.28 0.76
CA GLY A 44 4.77 -4.10 1.01
C GLY A 44 4.06 -3.37 -0.13
N PHE A 45 4.65 -2.28 -0.64
CA PHE A 45 4.11 -1.59 -1.83
C PHE A 45 4.07 -2.51 -3.05
N ALA A 46 5.16 -3.23 -3.33
CA ALA A 46 5.23 -4.15 -4.46
C ALA A 46 4.19 -5.28 -4.36
N GLU A 47 3.89 -5.77 -3.15
CA GLU A 47 2.88 -6.81 -2.97
C GLU A 47 1.46 -6.32 -3.26
N VAL A 48 1.10 -5.12 -2.81
CA VAL A 48 -0.21 -4.53 -3.12
C VAL A 48 -0.34 -4.26 -4.62
N ASP A 49 0.68 -3.63 -5.21
CA ASP A 49 0.72 -3.29 -6.64
C ASP A 49 0.60 -4.54 -7.53
N ALA A 50 1.30 -5.62 -7.19
CA ALA A 50 1.24 -6.87 -7.92
C ALA A 50 -0.16 -7.50 -7.95
N VAL A 51 -1.04 -7.19 -6.99
CA VAL A 51 -2.44 -7.63 -7.05
C VAL A 51 -3.27 -6.63 -7.87
N LEU A 52 -3.10 -5.33 -7.63
CA LEU A 52 -3.84 -4.29 -8.35
C LEU A 52 -3.67 -4.36 -9.87
N VAL A 53 -2.44 -4.57 -10.35
CA VAL A 53 -2.13 -4.64 -11.80
C VAL A 53 -2.89 -5.76 -12.52
N THR A 54 -3.29 -6.82 -11.81
CA THR A 54 -4.08 -7.92 -12.40
C THR A 54 -5.52 -7.52 -12.72
N TYR A 55 -5.97 -6.41 -12.14
CA TYR A 55 -7.33 -5.89 -12.24
C TYR A 55 -7.40 -4.56 -13.01
N GLU A 56 -6.30 -4.14 -13.64
CA GLU A 56 -6.29 -2.98 -14.52
C GLU A 56 -7.12 -3.24 -15.80
N ALA A 57 -7.87 -2.22 -16.20
CA ALA A 57 -8.73 -2.21 -17.38
C ALA A 57 -8.75 -0.81 -18.02
N GLY A 58 -8.04 -0.66 -19.13
CA GLY A 58 -7.91 0.63 -19.82
C GLY A 58 -7.15 1.63 -18.95
N ASP A 59 -7.74 2.80 -18.72
CA ASP A 59 -7.16 3.85 -17.88
C ASP A 59 -7.51 3.68 -16.39
N GLY A 60 -7.96 2.50 -15.96
CA GLY A 60 -8.49 2.28 -14.61
C GLY A 60 -8.49 0.83 -14.15
N TYR A 61 -9.40 0.51 -13.21
CA TYR A 61 -9.59 -0.85 -12.70
C TYR A 61 -10.97 -1.41 -13.04
N VAL A 62 -11.08 -2.74 -13.07
CA VAL A 62 -12.39 -3.45 -13.14
C VAL A 62 -13.26 -3.14 -11.93
N ALA A 63 -14.54 -3.53 -11.97
CA ALA A 63 -15.41 -3.38 -10.82
C ALA A 63 -14.92 -4.25 -9.65
N PHE A 64 -15.05 -3.77 -8.43
CA PHE A 64 -14.62 -4.52 -7.23
C PHE A 64 -15.27 -5.91 -7.11
N THR A 65 -16.49 -6.08 -7.62
CA THR A 65 -17.20 -7.37 -7.67
C THR A 65 -16.55 -8.40 -8.59
N GLU A 66 -15.63 -7.99 -9.46
CA GLU A 66 -14.85 -8.86 -10.35
C GLU A 66 -13.55 -9.34 -9.69
N VAL A 67 -13.20 -8.79 -8.52
CA VAL A 67 -12.03 -9.23 -7.75
C VAL A 67 -12.33 -10.55 -7.07
N SER A 68 -11.42 -11.51 -7.21
CA SER A 68 -11.57 -12.80 -6.55
C SER A 68 -11.54 -12.63 -5.03
N GLN A 69 -12.30 -13.45 -4.29
CA GLN A 69 -12.29 -13.41 -2.82
C GLN A 69 -10.88 -13.62 -2.26
N ALA A 70 -10.07 -14.47 -2.90
CA ALA A 70 -8.69 -14.73 -2.50
C ALA A 70 -7.81 -13.48 -2.65
N ASP A 71 -7.94 -12.75 -3.76
CA ASP A 71 -7.17 -11.51 -3.97
C ASP A 71 -7.68 -10.36 -3.11
N LEU A 72 -8.98 -10.30 -2.82
CA LEU A 72 -9.53 -9.38 -1.84
C LEU A 72 -8.94 -9.58 -0.45
N ASP A 73 -8.83 -10.84 -0.01
CA ASP A 73 -8.23 -11.13 1.29
C ASP A 73 -6.72 -10.87 1.27
N LYS A 74 -6.04 -11.14 0.16
CA LYS A 74 -4.64 -10.76 -0.02
C LYS A 74 -4.43 -9.25 0.06
N LEU A 75 -5.22 -8.44 -0.64
CA LEU A 75 -5.17 -6.97 -0.58
C LEU A 75 -5.36 -6.47 0.86
N LYS A 76 -6.31 -7.03 1.62
CA LYS A 76 -6.51 -6.63 3.02
C LYS A 76 -5.29 -6.94 3.88
N THR A 77 -4.73 -8.14 3.74
CA THR A 77 -3.57 -8.54 4.55
C THR A 77 -2.33 -7.73 4.18
N SER A 78 -2.04 -7.54 2.89
CA SER A 78 -0.87 -6.78 2.45
C SER A 78 -0.98 -5.29 2.80
N THR A 79 -2.17 -4.68 2.65
CA THR A 79 -2.38 -3.27 3.03
C THR A 79 -2.33 -3.04 4.53
N ALA A 80 -2.82 -3.98 5.34
CA ALA A 80 -2.68 -3.93 6.79
C ALA A 80 -1.20 -4.04 7.22
N ALA A 81 -0.44 -4.96 6.63
CA ALA A 81 0.98 -5.11 6.89
C ALA A 81 1.76 -3.83 6.48
N LEU A 82 1.51 -3.32 5.27
CA LEU A 82 2.10 -2.07 4.81
C LEU A 82 1.79 -0.90 5.75
N SER A 83 0.55 -0.80 6.23
CA SER A 83 0.15 0.24 7.20
C SER A 83 0.92 0.15 8.51
N GLU A 84 1.18 -1.06 9.00
CA GLU A 84 2.00 -1.30 10.19
C GLU A 84 3.44 -0.79 9.98
N HIS A 85 4.09 -1.16 8.87
CA HIS A 85 5.44 -0.67 8.56
C HIS A 85 5.49 0.86 8.42
N LEU A 86 4.50 1.45 7.72
CA LEU A 86 4.40 2.90 7.56
C LEU A 86 4.23 3.62 8.91
N SER A 87 3.56 3.01 9.89
CA SER A 87 3.40 3.60 11.22
C SER A 87 4.73 3.75 11.98
N GLN A 88 5.74 2.94 11.64
CA GLN A 88 7.04 2.94 12.29
C GLN A 88 7.98 4.03 11.75
N VAL A 89 7.66 4.63 10.60
CA VAL A 89 8.50 5.65 9.94
C VAL A 89 8.77 6.85 10.84
N ALA A 90 7.77 7.33 11.58
CA ALA A 90 7.95 8.48 12.47
C ALA A 90 8.94 8.18 13.60
N GLY A 91 8.84 6.99 14.21
CA GLY A 91 9.76 6.54 15.26
C GLY A 91 11.18 6.29 14.73
N ALA A 92 11.31 5.64 13.58
CA ALA A 92 12.60 5.40 12.92
C ALA A 92 13.36 6.71 12.62
N LEU A 93 12.63 7.77 12.27
CA LEU A 93 13.19 9.09 11.99
C LEU A 93 13.30 10.00 13.23
N GLY A 94 12.91 9.52 14.42
CA GLY A 94 12.95 10.31 15.65
C GLY A 94 12.02 11.53 15.63
N LEU A 95 10.90 11.45 14.90
CA LEU A 95 9.90 12.52 14.77
C LEU A 95 8.82 12.47 15.86
N GLU A 96 8.81 11.42 16.68
CA GLU A 96 7.93 11.28 17.83
C GLU A 96 8.47 12.13 19.00
N GLY A 97 7.67 13.10 19.45
CA GLY A 97 7.99 14.02 20.54
C GLY A 97 7.23 13.73 21.82
#